data_AF-A0A843HJG3-F1
#
_entry.id   AF-A0A843HJG3-F1
#
_cell.length_a   1.000
_cell.length_b   1.000
_cell.length_c   1.000
_cell.angle_alpha   90.00
_cell.angle_beta   90.00
_cell.angle_gamma   90.00
#
_symmetry.space_group_name_H-M   'P 1'
#
loop_
_entity.id
_entity.type
_entity.pdbx_description
1 polymer ?
#
loop_
_entity_poly.entity_id
_entity_poly.type
_entity_poly.pdbx_seq_one_letter_code
_entity_poly.pdbx_strand_id
1 'polypeptide(L)'
;MITTIEYQLRAHEFSFYEKPVIVDESSHHKHFKNIKVKSTCDYVYPALGLSEEAGEVCGKFAKIIRDKGGEVSESDKAAISKELGDCMWIIAELCTCL
;
A
#
# COMPACT_ATOMS: atom_id res chain seq x y z
N MET A 1 14.69 -15.74 18.74
CA MET A 1 13.99 -15.09 17.62
C MET A 1 14.00 -13.60 17.95
N ILE A 2 14.61 -12.76 17.12
CA ILE A 2 14.72 -11.32 17.43
C ILE A 2 13.38 -10.62 17.19
N THR A 3 13.03 -9.69 18.07
CA THR A 3 11.75 -8.98 18.01
C THR A 3 11.71 -7.99 16.84
N THR A 4 10.51 -7.58 16.40
CA THR A 4 10.32 -6.65 15.28
C THR A 4 11.03 -5.31 15.52
N ILE A 5 11.08 -4.85 16.78
CA ILE A 5 11.78 -3.61 17.15
C ILE A 5 13.30 -3.80 17.09
N GLU A 6 13.83 -4.91 17.63
CA GLU A 6 15.26 -5.19 17.58
C GLU A 6 15.77 -5.36 16.15
N TYR A 7 14.96 -5.93 15.26
CA TYR A 7 15.29 -6.00 13.85
C TYR A 7 15.41 -4.61 13.22
N GLN A 8 14.44 -3.71 13.45
CA GLN A 8 14.46 -2.35 12.89
C GLN A 8 15.64 -1.53 13.42
N LEU A 9 15.99 -1.68 14.70
CA LEU A 9 17.17 -1.04 15.28
C LEU A 9 18.47 -1.53 14.64
N ARG A 10 18.61 -2.85 14.43
CA ARG A 10 19.77 -3.40 13.73
C ARG A 10 19.83 -3.00 12.26
N ALA A 11 18.70 -2.92 11.58
CA ALA A 11 18.66 -2.47 10.19
C ALA A 11 19.12 -1.01 10.05
N HIS A 12 18.84 -0.17 11.05
CA HIS A 12 19.27 1.23 11.05
C HIS A 12 20.77 1.43 11.20
N GLU A 13 21.51 0.55 11.89
CA GLU A 13 22.98 0.67 12.00
C GLU A 13 23.68 0.77 10.63
N PHE A 14 23.00 0.30 9.57
CA PHE A 14 23.50 0.34 8.20
C PHE A 14 22.78 1.39 7.32
N SER A 15 21.94 2.26 7.91
CA SER A 15 21.17 3.26 7.17
C SER A 15 21.82 4.64 7.20
N PHE A 16 21.62 5.40 6.12
CA PHE A 16 22.19 6.74 5.93
C PHE A 16 21.49 7.83 6.75
N TYR A 17 20.45 7.47 7.49
CA TYR A 17 19.72 8.43 8.31
C TYR A 17 20.35 8.53 9.69
N GLU A 18 20.11 9.64 10.37
CA GLU A 18 20.80 9.94 11.62
C GLU A 18 20.17 9.25 12.85
N LYS A 19 18.90 8.79 12.74
CA LYS A 19 18.16 8.10 13.81
C LYS A 19 17.26 6.99 13.25
N PRO A 20 17.04 5.89 14.01
CA PRO A 20 16.24 4.76 13.55
C PRO A 20 14.75 5.14 13.49
N VAL A 21 14.08 4.72 12.43
CA VAL A 21 12.63 4.80 12.30
C VAL A 21 12.06 3.49 12.81
N ILE A 22 11.33 3.55 13.91
CA ILE A 22 10.70 2.39 14.54
C ILE A 22 9.20 2.50 14.37
N VAL A 23 8.62 1.48 13.74
CA VAL A 23 7.18 1.34 13.55
C VAL A 23 6.67 0.24 14.48
N ASP A 24 5.66 0.59 15.27
CA ASP A 24 4.94 -0.25 16.23
C ASP A 24 3.44 -0.11 15.98
N GLU A 25 2.66 -1.18 16.17
CA GLU A 25 1.22 -1.27 15.90
C GLU A 25 0.37 -0.31 16.78
N SER A 26 0.93 0.33 17.81
CA SER A 26 0.23 1.36 18.62
C SER A 26 0.25 2.78 18.02
N SER A 27 0.89 2.98 16.87
CA SER A 27 1.12 4.30 16.28
C SER A 27 0.79 4.30 14.80
N HIS A 28 -0.46 3.95 14.44
CA HIS A 28 -0.78 3.84 13.02
C HIS A 28 -0.57 5.14 12.24
N HIS A 29 -0.56 6.33 12.86
CA HIS A 29 -0.12 7.53 12.14
C HIS A 29 0.53 8.64 12.98
N LYS A 30 1.81 8.51 13.37
CA LYS A 30 2.53 9.56 14.15
C LYS A 30 3.88 10.04 13.61
N HIS A 31 4.18 9.86 12.32
CA HIS A 31 5.46 10.34 11.75
C HIS A 31 5.42 11.71 11.05
N PHE A 32 4.30 12.46 11.11
CA PHE A 32 4.28 13.88 10.72
C PHE A 32 4.45 14.81 11.93
N LYS A 33 5.66 15.01 12.46
CA LYS A 33 5.85 16.05 13.51
C LYS A 33 6.84 17.16 13.21
N ASN A 34 7.86 16.99 12.35
CA ASN A 34 8.83 18.08 12.10
C ASN A 34 9.13 18.38 10.62
N ILE A 35 8.36 17.82 9.70
CA ILE A 35 7.86 18.66 8.61
C ILE A 35 6.56 19.25 9.16
N LYS A 36 6.31 20.55 8.99
CA LYS A 36 4.92 21.01 8.86
C LYS A 36 4.37 20.46 7.53
N VAL A 37 4.30 19.14 7.36
CA VAL A 37 3.18 18.60 6.59
C VAL A 37 2.08 18.71 7.62
N LYS A 38 1.27 19.76 7.50
CA LYS A 38 -0.01 19.84 8.20
C LYS A 38 -0.61 18.45 8.06
N SER A 39 -0.67 17.66 9.15
CA SER A 39 -1.15 16.28 9.22
C SER A 39 -2.05 15.91 8.05
N THR A 40 -1.40 15.54 6.95
CA THR A 40 -2.06 15.10 5.74
C THR A 40 -1.19 13.92 5.40
N CYS A 41 -1.37 12.81 6.13
CA CYS A 41 -2.21 11.82 5.50
C CYS A 41 -2.35 10.48 6.21
N ASP A 42 -3.29 10.39 7.13
CA ASP A 42 -3.69 9.06 7.58
C ASP A 42 -4.41 8.31 6.45
N TYR A 43 -5.06 9.08 5.57
CA TYR A 43 -5.80 8.65 4.39
C TYR A 43 -5.08 8.81 3.03
N VAL A 44 -4.08 9.69 2.86
CA VAL A 44 -3.38 9.89 1.54
C VAL A 44 -2.44 8.74 1.18
N TYR A 45 -1.71 8.11 2.10
CA TYR A 45 -0.94 6.90 1.73
C TYR A 45 -1.86 5.79 1.20
N PRO A 46 -2.93 5.39 1.93
CA PRO A 46 -3.88 4.44 1.39
C PRO A 46 -4.69 5.01 0.20
N ALA A 47 -4.97 6.31 0.09
CA ALA A 47 -5.63 6.87 -1.10
C ALA A 47 -4.74 6.84 -2.35
N LEU A 48 -3.43 7.02 -2.20
CA LEU A 48 -2.47 6.85 -3.28
C LEU A 48 -2.36 5.37 -3.67
N GLY A 49 -2.34 4.47 -2.68
CA GLY A 49 -2.40 3.03 -2.91
C GLY A 49 -3.68 2.62 -3.66
N LEU A 50 -4.83 3.23 -3.36
CA LEU A 50 -6.07 2.95 -4.10
C LEU A 50 -5.93 3.28 -5.59
N SER A 51 -5.24 4.37 -5.91
CA SER A 51 -4.99 4.73 -7.32
C SER A 51 -4.05 3.74 -8.01
N GLU A 52 -3.10 3.17 -7.29
CA GLU A 52 -2.18 2.13 -7.79
C GLU A 52 -2.97 0.85 -8.11
N GLU A 53 -3.72 0.33 -7.14
CA GLU A 53 -4.50 -0.91 -7.30
C GLU A 53 -5.63 -0.77 -8.34
N ALA A 54 -6.31 0.37 -8.39
CA ALA A 54 -7.29 0.64 -9.44
C ALA A 54 -6.62 0.71 -10.83
N GLY A 55 -5.38 1.21 -10.89
CA GLY A 55 -4.54 1.18 -12.08
C GLY A 55 -4.19 -0.24 -12.51
N GLU A 56 -3.89 -1.13 -11.57
CA GLU A 56 -3.65 -2.55 -11.81
C GLU A 56 -4.87 -3.24 -12.45
N VAL A 57 -6.07 -3.01 -11.89
CA VAL A 57 -7.35 -3.50 -12.45
C VAL A 57 -7.51 -3.04 -13.91
N CYS A 58 -7.35 -1.73 -14.16
CA CYS A 58 -7.43 -1.17 -15.51
C CYS A 58 -6.36 -1.79 -16.43
N GLY A 59 -5.15 -2.02 -15.91
CA GLY A 59 -4.06 -2.66 -16.62
C GLY A 59 -4.37 -4.09 -17.05
N LYS A 60 -5.11 -4.87 -16.25
CA LYS A 60 -5.57 -6.21 -16.68
C LYS A 60 -6.51 -6.11 -17.86
N PHE A 61 -7.54 -5.25 -17.79
CA PHE A 61 -8.49 -5.06 -18.90
C PHE A 61 -7.80 -4.55 -20.16
N ALA A 62 -6.87 -3.59 -20.04
CA ALA A 62 -6.10 -3.08 -21.18
C ALA A 62 -5.29 -4.19 -21.86
N LYS A 63 -4.63 -5.07 -21.08
CA LYS A 63 -3.90 -6.23 -21.60
C LYS A 63 -4.83 -7.24 -22.27
N ILE A 64 -6.02 -7.51 -21.71
CA ILE A 64 -7.00 -8.42 -22.32
C ILE A 64 -7.49 -7.88 -23.67
N ILE A 65 -7.79 -6.59 -23.76
CA ILE A 65 -8.20 -5.96 -25.02
C ILE A 65 -7.06 -6.03 -26.05
N ARG A 66 -5.82 -5.69 -25.64
CA ARG A 66 -4.64 -5.66 -26.51
C ARG A 66 -4.21 -7.05 -27.00
N ASP A 67 -4.18 -8.03 -26.11
CA ASP A 67 -3.50 -9.31 -26.33
C ASP A 67 -4.48 -10.48 -26.58
N LYS A 68 -5.72 -10.35 -26.12
CA LYS A 68 -6.73 -11.43 -26.14
C LYS A 68 -7.99 -11.08 -26.92
N GLY A 69 -7.97 -9.99 -27.70
CA GLY A 69 -9.13 -9.55 -28.48
C GLY A 69 -10.36 -9.21 -27.63
N GLY A 70 -10.18 -8.90 -26.35
CA GLY A 70 -11.28 -8.65 -25.41
C GLY A 70 -11.91 -9.91 -24.81
N GLU A 71 -11.42 -11.11 -25.13
CA GLU A 71 -11.94 -12.35 -24.54
C GLU A 71 -11.38 -12.57 -23.14
N VAL A 72 -12.28 -12.63 -22.15
CA VAL A 72 -11.94 -12.80 -20.73
C VAL A 72 -11.98 -14.28 -20.37
N SER A 73 -10.83 -14.87 -20.02
CA SER A 73 -10.75 -16.24 -19.50
C SER A 73 -11.04 -16.33 -18.01
N GLU A 74 -11.23 -17.53 -17.47
CA GLU A 74 -11.36 -17.73 -16.02
C GLU A 74 -10.10 -17.31 -15.25
N SER A 75 -8.91 -17.51 -15.84
CA SER A 75 -7.66 -17.03 -15.24
C SER A 75 -7.57 -15.51 -15.18
N ASP A 76 -8.14 -14.81 -16.17
CA ASP A 76 -8.22 -13.35 -16.19
C ASP A 76 -9.19 -12.85 -15.12
N LYS A 77 -10.35 -13.51 -14.98
CA LYS A 77 -11.29 -13.19 -13.90
C LYS A 77 -10.64 -13.33 -12.54
N ALA A 78 -9.90 -14.41 -12.30
CA ALA A 78 -9.19 -14.62 -11.04
C ALA A 78 -8.13 -13.52 -10.79
N ALA A 79 -7.37 -13.14 -11.82
CA ALA A 79 -6.38 -12.07 -11.72
C ALA A 79 -7.02 -10.69 -11.47
N ILE A 80 -8.12 -10.37 -12.15
CA ILE A 80 -8.89 -9.13 -11.93
C ILE A 80 -9.49 -9.13 -10.52
N SER A 81 -10.08 -10.25 -10.08
CA SER A 81 -10.64 -10.39 -8.74
C SER A 81 -9.59 -10.19 -7.65
N LYS A 82 -8.34 -10.58 -7.88
CA LYS A 82 -7.25 -10.31 -6.95
C LYS A 82 -7.00 -8.80 -6.81
N GLU A 83 -6.79 -8.07 -7.91
CA GLU A 83 -6.53 -6.62 -7.81
C GLU A 83 -7.77 -5.84 -7.31
N LEU A 84 -8.98 -6.33 -7.60
CA LEU A 84 -10.22 -5.80 -7.00
C LEU A 84 -10.26 -6.05 -5.48
N GLY A 85 -9.76 -7.19 -5.02
CA GLY A 85 -9.59 -7.49 -3.60
C GLY A 85 -8.59 -6.54 -2.94
N ASP A 86 -7.48 -6.26 -3.60
CA ASP A 86 -6.47 -5.31 -3.14
C ASP A 86 -7.06 -3.88 -3.05
N CYS A 87 -7.89 -3.47 -4.03
CA CYS A 87 -8.69 -2.23 -3.94
C CYS A 87 -9.64 -2.23 -2.74
N MET A 88 -10.40 -3.31 -2.52
CA MET A 88 -11.34 -3.41 -1.41
C MET A 88 -10.64 -3.35 -0.05
N TRP A 89 -9.47 -3.96 0.05
CA TRP A 89 -8.65 -3.91 1.26
C TRP A 89 -8.21 -2.47 1.56
N ILE A 90 -7.70 -1.74 0.56
CA ILE A 90 -7.33 -0.34 0.73
C ILE A 90 -8.53 0.55 1.06
N ILE A 91 -9.70 0.31 0.44
CA ILE A 91 -10.93 1.04 0.78
C ILE A 91 -11.34 0.78 2.24
N ALA A 92 -11.24 -0.47 2.70
CA ALA A 92 -11.52 -0.81 4.09
C ALA A 92 -10.54 -0.09 5.04
N GLU A 93 -9.25 -0.07 4.70
CA GLU A 93 -8.21 0.66 5.44
C GLU A 93 -8.49 2.16 5.48
N LEU A 94 -8.86 2.77 4.34
CA LEU A 94 -9.28 4.16 4.24
C LEU A 94 -10.44 4.47 5.19
N CYS A 95 -11.42 3.57 5.28
CA CYS A 95 -12.54 3.74 6.21
C CYS A 95 -12.13 3.66 7.69
N THR A 96 -10.97 3.09 8.05
CA THR A 96 -10.45 3.13 9.44
C THR A 96 -9.71 4.43 9.75
N CYS A 97 -9.19 5.09 8.71
CA CYS A 97 -8.37 6.29 8.78
C CYS A 97 -9.16 7.59 8.52
N LEU A 98 -10.44 7.49 8.14
CA LEU A 98 -11.39 8.58 7.91
C LEU A 98 -12.39 8.70 9.08
#